data_AF-A0A7C7LX77-F1
#
_entry.id   AF-A0A7C7LX77-F1
#
_cell.length_a   1.000
_cell.length_b   1.000
_cell.length_c   1.000
_cell.angle_alpha   90.00
_cell.angle_beta   90.00
_cell.angle_gamma   90.00
#
_symmetry.space_group_name_H-M   'P 1'
#
loop_
_entity.id
_entity.type
_entity.pdbx_description
1 polymer ?
#
loop_
_entity_poly.entity_id
_entity_poly.type
_entity_poly.pdbx_seq_one_letter_code
_entity_poly.pdbx_strand_id
1 'polypeptide(L)'
;MAMTQAGNQMRFMEDHERQAIVDRMLATKAPNESLWVFGYGSLMWNPAIHFTARSTGQIFGHHRRFCLWSTLGRGSPENPGLMLALDRGGSCYGVIYEVAPTAAATELDILFRRELMTSAYRPLWTRVHLHEGQVRRAITFVIDPNHDRYTHHLEEHTT
;
A
#
# COMPACT_ATOMS: atom_id res chain seq x y z
N MET A 1 10.58 25.83 14.59
CA MET A 1 11.66 24.92 15.02
C MET A 1 12.26 24.30 13.78
N ALA A 2 13.56 24.50 13.57
CA ALA A 2 14.26 24.04 12.37
C ALA A 2 14.28 22.51 12.33
N MET A 3 13.75 21.92 11.26
CA MET A 3 14.00 20.52 10.93
C MET A 3 15.50 20.38 10.69
N THR A 4 16.18 19.75 11.64
CA THR A 4 17.59 19.37 11.50
C THR A 4 17.71 18.48 10.27
N GLN A 5 18.60 18.84 9.37
CA GLN A 5 18.95 18.06 8.18
C GLN A 5 19.41 16.66 8.61
N ALA A 6 18.52 15.69 8.60
CA ALA A 6 18.91 14.30 8.52
C ALA A 6 19.32 14.05 7.06
N GLY A 7 20.58 13.68 6.83
CA GLY A 7 21.11 13.32 5.52
C GLY A 7 20.25 12.21 4.91
N ASN A 8 19.33 12.61 4.02
CA ASN A 8 18.32 11.75 3.42
C ASN A 8 18.94 10.96 2.26
N GLN A 9 19.74 9.94 2.56
CA GLN A 9 19.93 8.86 1.59
C GLN A 9 18.68 7.99 1.64
N MET A 10 17.72 8.32 0.77
CA MET A 10 16.55 7.51 0.54
C MET A 10 16.99 6.12 0.07
N ARG A 11 16.83 5.15 0.96
CA ARG A 11 17.13 3.75 0.67
C ARG A 11 16.07 3.22 -0.28
N PHE A 12 16.53 2.71 -1.41
CA PHE A 12 15.69 1.95 -2.33
C PHE A 12 15.73 0.47 -1.95
N MET A 13 14.57 -0.19 -2.03
CA MET A 13 14.49 -1.63 -1.82
C MET A 13 15.14 -2.37 -3.00
N GLU A 14 16.08 -3.25 -2.70
CA GLU A 14 16.73 -4.07 -3.72
C GLU A 14 15.80 -5.15 -4.28
N ASP A 15 16.07 -5.58 -5.51
CA ASP A 15 15.22 -6.54 -6.22
C ASP A 15 15.07 -7.87 -5.47
N HIS A 16 16.15 -8.37 -4.86
CA HIS A 16 16.12 -9.62 -4.11
C HIS A 16 15.36 -9.50 -2.79
N GLU A 17 15.44 -8.35 -2.10
CA GLU A 17 14.68 -8.10 -0.88
C GLU A 17 13.17 -8.11 -1.17
N ARG A 18 12.77 -7.43 -2.25
CA ARG A 18 11.39 -7.41 -2.71
C ARG A 18 10.90 -8.80 -3.11
N GLN A 19 11.69 -9.53 -3.90
CA GLN A 19 11.33 -10.88 -4.34
C GLN A 19 11.09 -11.80 -3.14
N ALA A 20 11.93 -11.72 -2.10
CA ALA A 20 11.73 -12.48 -0.87
C ALA A 20 10.44 -12.10 -0.11
N ILE A 21 9.93 -10.88 -0.25
CA ILE A 21 8.62 -10.50 0.31
C ILE A 21 7.49 -11.08 -0.55
N VAL A 22 7.59 -11.00 -1.89
CA VAL A 22 6.62 -11.58 -2.83
C VAL A 22 6.46 -13.08 -2.55
N ASP A 23 7.57 -13.81 -2.49
CA ASP A 23 7.57 -15.27 -2.28
C ASP A 23 6.92 -15.62 -0.93
N ARG A 24 7.25 -14.89 0.14
CA ARG A 24 6.64 -15.07 1.47
C ARG A 24 5.14 -14.81 1.45
N MET A 25 4.68 -13.77 0.75
CA MET A 25 3.26 -13.48 0.66
C MET A 25 2.51 -14.60 -0.09
N LEU A 26 3.03 -15.03 -1.24
CA LEU A 26 2.42 -16.06 -2.07
C LEU A 26 2.45 -17.44 -1.41
N ALA A 27 3.47 -17.76 -0.60
CA ALA A 27 3.54 -19.01 0.16
C ALA A 27 2.37 -19.19 1.17
N THR A 28 1.72 -18.09 1.58
CA THR A 28 0.56 -18.12 2.48
C THR A 28 -0.80 -18.15 1.75
N LYS A 29 -0.80 -18.22 0.42
CA LYS A 29 -1.99 -18.36 -0.41
C LYS A 29 -2.21 -19.84 -0.72
N ALA A 30 -3.47 -20.30 -0.79
CA ALA A 30 -3.74 -21.67 -1.21
C ALA A 30 -3.30 -21.90 -2.67
N PRO A 31 -2.81 -23.10 -3.04
CA PRO A 31 -2.52 -23.42 -4.44
C PRO A 31 -3.75 -23.18 -5.33
N ASN A 32 -3.54 -22.68 -6.55
CA ASN A 32 -4.60 -22.42 -7.56
C ASN A 32 -5.71 -21.42 -7.17
N GLU A 33 -5.66 -20.79 -5.99
CA GLU A 33 -6.59 -19.72 -5.63
C GLU A 33 -6.24 -18.42 -6.38
N SER A 34 -7.25 -17.64 -6.81
CA SER A 34 -7.00 -16.31 -7.36
C SER A 34 -6.32 -15.41 -6.32
N LEU A 35 -5.41 -14.56 -6.77
CA LEU A 35 -4.83 -13.51 -5.92
C LEU A 35 -5.77 -12.31 -5.93
N TRP A 36 -6.08 -11.76 -4.75
CA TRP A 36 -6.84 -10.51 -4.67
C TRP A 36 -5.96 -9.38 -4.15
N VAL A 37 -6.09 -8.20 -4.74
CA VAL A 37 -5.37 -6.98 -4.36
C VAL A 37 -6.37 -5.87 -4.05
N PHE A 38 -6.22 -5.20 -2.92
CA PHE A 38 -7.04 -4.05 -2.51
C PHE A 38 -6.27 -2.74 -2.63
N GLY A 39 -6.78 -1.84 -3.46
CA GLY A 39 -6.28 -0.49 -3.67
C GLY A 39 -7.18 0.58 -3.05
N TYR A 40 -6.58 1.59 -2.42
CA TYR A 40 -7.28 2.67 -1.71
C TYR A 40 -6.84 4.08 -2.14
N GLY A 41 -5.98 4.17 -3.16
CA GLY A 41 -5.37 5.40 -3.64
C GLY A 41 -5.06 5.31 -5.13
N SER A 42 -3.80 5.53 -5.52
CA SER A 42 -3.39 5.56 -6.94
C SER A 42 -3.72 4.27 -7.70
N LEU A 43 -3.72 3.12 -7.01
CA LEU A 43 -4.13 1.82 -7.55
C LEU A 43 -5.58 1.78 -8.04
N MET A 44 -6.48 2.58 -7.47
CA MET A 44 -7.89 2.64 -7.89
C MET A 44 -8.04 3.21 -9.31
N TRP A 45 -7.13 4.12 -9.69
CA TRP A 45 -7.17 4.84 -10.97
C TRP A 45 -6.26 4.21 -12.03
N ASN A 46 -5.10 3.73 -11.59
CA ASN A 46 -4.17 3.00 -12.43
C ASN A 46 -3.69 1.77 -11.64
N PRO A 47 -4.29 0.59 -11.83
CA PRO A 47 -3.91 -0.60 -11.09
C PRO A 47 -2.53 -1.13 -11.51
N ALA A 48 -2.09 -0.83 -12.74
CA ALA A 48 -0.82 -1.33 -13.31
C ALA A 48 -0.68 -2.87 -13.32
N ILE A 49 -1.81 -3.58 -13.26
CA ILE A 49 -1.86 -5.05 -13.31
C ILE A 49 -2.95 -5.56 -14.24
N HIS A 50 -2.77 -6.77 -14.74
CA HIS A 50 -3.83 -7.54 -15.38
C HIS A 50 -4.74 -8.17 -14.32
N PHE A 51 -6.05 -7.97 -14.45
CA PHE A 51 -7.05 -8.50 -13.53
C PHE A 51 -8.21 -9.14 -14.30
N THR A 52 -8.81 -10.18 -13.72
CA THR A 52 -9.97 -10.91 -14.28
C THR A 52 -11.30 -10.35 -13.79
N ALA A 53 -11.32 -9.73 -12.60
CA ALA A 53 -12.49 -9.09 -12.03
C ALA A 53 -12.10 -7.87 -11.20
N ARG A 54 -13.02 -6.92 -11.05
CA ARG A 54 -12.90 -5.79 -10.12
C ARG A 54 -14.21 -5.54 -9.39
N SER A 55 -14.14 -5.10 -8.14
CA SER A 55 -15.30 -4.69 -7.36
C SER A 55 -14.92 -3.62 -6.34
N THR A 56 -15.91 -2.99 -5.70
CA THR A 56 -15.70 -2.11 -4.54
C THR A 56 -15.84 -2.89 -3.25
N GLY A 57 -15.13 -2.46 -2.22
CA GLY A 57 -15.22 -3.07 -0.91
C GLY A 57 -14.65 -2.19 0.19
N GLN A 58 -14.84 -2.66 1.42
CA GLN A 58 -14.39 -1.98 2.63
C GLN A 58 -13.47 -2.89 3.44
N ILE A 59 -12.38 -2.33 3.93
CA ILE A 59 -11.53 -2.95 4.95
C ILE A 59 -11.75 -2.27 6.29
N PHE A 60 -11.51 -3.01 7.37
CA PHE A 60 -11.58 -2.52 8.74
C PHE A 60 -10.21 -2.59 9.42
N GLY A 61 -10.01 -1.75 10.44
CA GLY A 61 -8.77 -1.66 11.20
C GLY A 61 -7.68 -0.83 10.52
N HIS A 62 -7.96 -0.27 9.34
CA HIS A 62 -7.11 0.72 8.67
C HIS A 62 -7.96 1.78 7.99
N HIS A 63 -7.50 3.03 7.99
CA HIS A 63 -8.15 4.18 7.37
C HIS A 63 -7.13 5.00 6.60
N ARG A 64 -7.63 5.81 5.67
CA ARG A 64 -6.80 6.72 4.91
C ARG A 64 -6.44 7.92 5.75
N ARG A 65 -5.14 8.21 5.84
CA ARG A 65 -4.61 9.34 6.59
C ARG A 65 -3.45 9.98 5.81
N PHE A 66 -3.37 11.30 5.86
CA PHE A 66 -2.17 12.02 5.48
C PHE A 66 -1.11 11.76 6.55
N CYS A 67 -0.17 10.85 6.28
CA CYS A 67 0.81 10.44 7.29
C CYS A 67 2.17 10.04 6.69
N LEU A 68 2.39 10.25 5.40
CA LEU A 68 3.66 9.97 4.73
C LEU A 68 4.24 11.25 4.14
N TRP A 69 5.35 11.72 4.69
CA TRP A 69 6.12 12.81 4.09
C TRP A 69 6.79 12.34 2.80
N SER A 70 6.67 13.14 1.75
CA SER A 70 7.30 12.90 0.46
C SER A 70 8.06 14.12 -0.02
N THR A 71 9.35 13.93 -0.29
CA THR A 71 10.24 14.92 -0.90
C THR A 71 10.40 14.72 -2.41
N LEU A 72 9.62 13.80 -2.99
CA LEU A 72 9.59 13.50 -4.43
C LEU A 72 8.14 13.42 -4.94
N GLY A 73 7.94 13.82 -6.20
CA GLY A 73 6.66 13.71 -6.90
C GLY A 73 5.60 14.70 -6.40
N ARG A 74 4.98 14.42 -5.25
CA ARG A 74 3.95 15.28 -4.62
C ARG A 74 4.54 16.32 -3.65
N GLY A 75 5.85 16.50 -3.65
CA GLY A 75 6.60 17.47 -2.87
C GLY A 75 8.03 17.59 -3.40
N SER A 76 8.84 18.44 -2.77
CA SER A 76 10.27 18.61 -3.04
C SER A 76 11.10 18.52 -1.74
N PRO A 77 12.43 18.44 -1.81
CA PRO A 77 13.28 18.52 -0.61
C PRO A 77 13.08 19.81 0.20
N GLU A 78 12.82 20.93 -0.49
CA GLU A 78 12.63 22.26 0.13
C GLU A 78 11.20 22.46 0.64
N ASN A 79 10.22 21.83 -0.01
CA ASN A 79 8.82 21.87 0.40
C ASN A 79 8.22 20.45 0.36
N PRO A 80 8.42 19.66 1.44
CA PRO A 80 7.92 18.30 1.52
C PRO A 80 6.39 18.27 1.42
N GLY A 81 5.89 17.39 0.56
CA GLY A 81 4.46 17.14 0.43
C GLY A 81 4.01 16.06 1.40
N LEU A 82 2.74 16.10 1.78
CA LEU A 82 2.16 15.09 2.63
C LEU A 82 1.24 14.19 1.82
N MET A 83 1.52 12.88 1.86
CA MET A 83 0.80 11.87 1.11
C MET A 83 -0.11 11.05 2.00
N LEU A 84 -1.19 10.58 1.37
CA LEU A 84 -2.17 9.70 1.97
C LEU A 84 -1.66 8.25 1.94
N ALA A 85 -1.77 7.56 3.07
CA ALA A 85 -1.49 6.14 3.23
C ALA A 85 -2.59 5.46 4.08
N LEU A 86 -2.60 4.12 4.10
CA LEU A 86 -3.39 3.38 5.09
C LEU A 86 -2.65 3.31 6.42
N ASP A 87 -3.20 3.97 7.43
CA ASP A 87 -2.75 3.91 8.82
C ASP A 87 -3.71 3.06 9.67
N ARG A 88 -3.27 2.64 10.85
CA ARG A 88 -4.05 1.79 11.77
C ARG A 88 -5.32 2.49 12.25
N GLY A 89 -6.36 1.70 12.51
CA GLY A 89 -7.66 2.14 13.03
C GLY A 89 -8.69 2.46 11.94
N GLY A 90 -9.95 2.59 12.33
CA GLY A 90 -11.04 3.00 11.43
C GLY A 90 -11.37 1.99 10.33
N SER A 91 -11.76 2.51 9.17
CA SER A 91 -12.10 1.72 7.97
C SER A 91 -11.75 2.48 6.69
N CYS A 92 -11.66 1.75 5.58
CA CYS A 92 -11.37 2.34 4.28
C CYS A 92 -12.18 1.65 3.17
N TYR A 93 -12.88 2.45 2.36
CA TYR A 93 -13.42 2.01 1.08
C TYR A 93 -12.35 2.07 -0.01
N GLY A 94 -12.40 1.11 -0.92
CA GLY A 94 -11.47 1.01 -2.04
C GLY A 94 -11.97 0.07 -3.12
N VAL A 95 -11.06 -0.30 -4.00
CA VAL A 95 -11.30 -1.23 -5.10
C VAL A 95 -10.51 -2.50 -4.85
N ILE A 96 -11.13 -3.64 -5.08
CA ILE A 96 -10.49 -4.95 -5.06
C ILE A 96 -10.38 -5.49 -6.49
N TYR A 97 -9.24 -6.08 -6.83
CA TYR A 97 -8.94 -6.68 -8.13
C TYR A 97 -8.63 -8.16 -7.95
N GLU A 98 -9.20 -8.99 -8.81
CA GLU A 98 -8.87 -10.41 -8.92
C GLU A 98 -7.78 -10.61 -9.97
N VAL A 99 -6.74 -11.36 -9.61
CA VAL A 99 -5.66 -11.74 -10.50
C VAL A 99 -5.68 -13.25 -10.67
N ALA A 100 -5.63 -13.70 -11.93
CA ALA A 100 -5.62 -15.11 -12.27
C ALA A 100 -4.46 -15.83 -11.55
N PRO A 101 -4.67 -17.08 -11.06
CA PRO A 101 -3.64 -17.82 -10.33
C PRO A 101 -2.31 -17.94 -11.10
N THR A 102 -2.38 -18.08 -12.42
CA THR A 102 -1.21 -18.18 -13.31
C THR A 102 -0.41 -16.88 -13.45
N ALA A 103 -1.03 -15.73 -13.20
CA ALA A 103 -0.41 -14.41 -13.28
C ALA A 103 -0.01 -13.86 -11.90
N ALA A 104 -0.44 -14.50 -10.80
CA ALA A 104 -0.31 -13.97 -9.44
C ALA A 104 1.11 -13.55 -9.06
N ALA A 105 2.13 -14.35 -9.41
CA ALA A 105 3.51 -14.05 -9.07
C ALA A 105 4.03 -12.80 -9.81
N THR A 106 3.83 -12.75 -11.13
CA THR A 106 4.27 -11.66 -12.00
C THR A 106 3.58 -10.35 -11.64
N GLU A 107 2.25 -10.36 -11.52
CA GLU A 107 1.47 -9.15 -11.24
C GLU A 107 1.73 -8.62 -9.82
N LEU A 108 1.98 -9.50 -8.85
CA LEU A 108 2.35 -9.09 -7.50
C LEU A 108 3.74 -8.44 -7.45
N ASP A 109 4.73 -8.96 -8.18
CA ASP A 109 6.05 -8.32 -8.28
C ASP A 109 5.95 -6.93 -8.92
N ILE A 110 5.14 -6.76 -9.97
CA ILE A 110 4.88 -5.45 -10.60
C ILE A 110 4.34 -4.44 -9.57
N LEU A 111 3.34 -4.84 -8.78
CA LEU A 111 2.80 -3.99 -7.72
C LEU A 111 3.84 -3.69 -6.64
N PHE A 112 4.64 -4.68 -6.25
CA PHE A 112 5.62 -4.50 -5.20
C PHE A 112 6.77 -3.60 -5.66
N ARG A 113 7.17 -3.64 -6.93
CA ARG A 113 8.15 -2.69 -7.51
C ARG A 113 7.64 -1.26 -7.42
N ARG A 114 6.35 -1.08 -7.68
CA ARG A 114 5.71 0.24 -7.62
C ARG A 114 5.56 0.76 -6.19
N GLU A 115 5.10 -0.07 -5.27
CA GLU A 115 4.71 0.37 -3.92
C GLU A 115 5.88 0.29 -2.93
N LEU A 116 6.72 -0.74 -2.98
CA LEU A 116 7.78 -0.97 -1.98
C LEU A 116 9.12 -0.29 -2.32
N MET A 117 9.17 0.53 -3.38
CA MET A 117 10.39 1.21 -3.86
C MET A 117 11.21 1.87 -2.74
N THR A 118 10.53 2.51 -1.78
CA THR A 118 11.16 3.24 -0.68
C THR A 118 10.99 2.56 0.67
N SER A 119 10.44 1.35 0.71
CA SER A 119 10.11 0.61 1.94
C SER A 119 9.16 1.31 2.92
N ALA A 120 8.53 2.44 2.54
CA ALA A 120 7.58 3.14 3.40
C ALA A 120 6.27 2.39 3.62
N TYR A 121 5.94 1.46 2.73
CA TYR A 121 4.81 0.57 2.90
C TYR A 121 5.27 -0.84 3.25
N ARG A 122 4.40 -1.56 3.94
CA ARG A 122 4.49 -3.02 4.11
C ARG A 122 3.24 -3.67 3.53
N PRO A 123 3.36 -4.81 2.84
CA PRO A 123 2.20 -5.56 2.41
C PRO A 123 1.52 -6.23 3.60
N LEU A 124 0.19 -6.34 3.53
CA LEU A 124 -0.65 -6.96 4.55
C LEU A 124 -1.78 -7.75 3.90
N TRP A 125 -2.05 -8.95 4.41
CA TRP A 125 -3.30 -9.65 4.12
C TRP A 125 -4.45 -9.04 4.93
N THR A 126 -5.49 -8.59 4.23
CA THR A 126 -6.69 -8.00 4.83
C THR A 126 -7.95 -8.72 4.37
N ARG A 127 -9.02 -8.57 5.14
CA ARG A 127 -10.37 -9.01 4.76
C ARG A 127 -11.11 -7.82 4.16
N VAL A 128 -11.50 -7.95 2.90
CA VAL A 128 -12.30 -6.95 2.18
C VAL A 128 -13.75 -7.42 2.19
N HIS A 129 -14.61 -6.60 2.77
CA HIS A 129 -16.06 -6.79 2.77
C HIS A 129 -16.64 -6.18 1.51
N LEU A 130 -17.27 -7.02 0.67
CA LEU A 130 -17.87 -6.61 -0.59
C LEU A 130 -19.36 -6.31 -0.42
N HIS A 131 -19.93 -5.65 -1.42
CA HIS A 131 -21.39 -5.59 -1.57
C HIS A 131 -21.95 -7.02 -1.62
N GLU A 132 -23.10 -7.26 -0.98
CA GLU A 132 -23.74 -8.59 -0.79
C GLU A 132 -23.18 -9.45 0.35
N GLY A 133 -22.30 -8.91 1.21
CA GLY A 133 -21.84 -9.61 2.42
C GLY A 133 -20.74 -10.64 2.19
N GLN A 134 -20.27 -10.79 0.94
CA GLN A 134 -19.10 -11.60 0.62
C GLN A 134 -17.84 -10.99 1.26
N VAL A 135 -16.93 -11.84 1.70
CA VAL A 135 -15.62 -11.43 2.23
C VAL A 135 -14.51 -12.09 1.43
N ARG A 136 -13.56 -11.30 0.93
CA ARG A 136 -12.38 -11.78 0.22
C ARG A 136 -11.10 -11.44 0.99
N ARG A 137 -10.16 -12.37 1.02
CA ARG A 137 -8.82 -12.11 1.54
C ARG A 137 -7.98 -11.49 0.43
N ALA A 138 -7.41 -10.32 0.66
CA ALA A 138 -6.65 -9.56 -0.33
C ALA A 138 -5.34 -9.01 0.24
N ILE A 139 -4.36 -8.76 -0.61
CA ILE A 139 -3.16 -8.01 -0.27
C ILE A 139 -3.46 -6.52 -0.39
N THR A 140 -3.05 -5.73 0.60
CA THR A 140 -2.98 -4.28 0.51
C THR A 140 -1.65 -3.79 1.07
N PHE A 141 -1.37 -2.49 0.93
CA PHE A 141 -0.14 -1.86 1.39
C PHE A 141 -0.47 -0.88 2.50
N VAL A 142 0.09 -1.05 3.69
CA VAL A 142 -0.13 -0.14 4.81
C VAL A 142 1.16 0.59 5.13
N ILE A 143 1.07 1.79 5.70
CA ILE A 143 2.27 2.52 6.11
C ILE A 143 3.04 1.73 7.17
N ASP A 144 4.37 1.72 7.06
CA ASP A 144 5.23 1.25 8.14
C ASP A 144 5.39 2.38 9.17
N PRO A 145 4.84 2.24 10.40
CA PRO A 145 4.96 3.24 11.45
C PRO A 145 6.39 3.42 11.96
N ASN A 146 7.32 2.52 11.62
CA ASN A 146 8.73 2.65 11.96
C ASN A 146 9.53 3.35 10.85
N HIS A 147 8.91 3.75 9.74
CA HIS A 147 9.60 4.43 8.66
C HIS A 147 9.85 5.89 9.01
N ASP A 148 11.04 6.41 8.74
CA ASP A 148 11.47 7.79 9.06
C ASP A 148 10.61 8.91 8.45
N ARG A 149 9.71 8.56 7.51
CA ARG A 149 8.82 9.49 6.82
C ARG A 149 7.38 9.39 7.29
N TYR A 150 7.09 8.47 8.21
CA TYR A 150 5.78 8.37 8.84
C TYR A 150 5.62 9.50 9.87
N THR A 151 4.44 10.11 9.92
CA THR A 151 4.08 11.05 10.99
C THR A 151 2.86 10.59 11.76
N HIS A 152 3.00 10.55 13.09
CA HIS A 152 1.95 10.10 14.02
C HIS A 152 0.88 11.17 14.28
N HIS A 153 1.20 12.45 14.07
CA HIS A 153 0.32 13.56 14.42
C HIS A 153 0.50 14.71 13.44
N LEU A 154 -0.63 15.22 12.96
CA LEU A 154 -0.72 16.52 12.33
C LEU A 154 -1.67 17.29 13.20
N GLU A 155 -1.22 18.42 13.72
CA GLU A 155 -2.15 19.36 14.34
C GLU A 155 -3.03 19.92 13.22
N GLU A 156 -4.33 19.67 13.32
CA GLU A 156 -5.29 20.32 12.45
C GLU A 156 -5.35 21.80 12.85
N HIS A 157 -4.71 22.67 12.08
CA HIS A 157 -4.95 24.09 12.20
C HIS A 157 -6.34 24.40 11.64
N THR A 158 -7.34 24.43 12.53
CA THR A 158 -8.65 24.98 12.19
C THR A 158 -8.49 26.48 11.95
N THR A 159 -8.78 26.94 10.73
CA THR A 159 -8.81 28.36 10.36
C THR A 159 -10.23 28.90 10.52
#